data_AF-A0A7S0PCJ5-F1
#
_entry.id   AF-A0A7S0PCJ5-F1
#
_cell.length_a   1.000
_cell.length_b   1.000
_cell.length_c   1.000
_cell.angle_alpha   90.00
_cell.angle_beta   90.00
_cell.angle_gamma   90.00
#
_symmetry.space_group_name_H-M   'P 1'
#
loop_
_entity.id
_entity.type
_entity.pdbx_description
1 polymer ?
#
loop_
_entity_poly.entity_id
_entity_poly.type
_entity_poly.pdbx_seq_one_letter_code
_entity_poly.pdbx_strand_id
1 'polypeptide(L)'
;ASQMVEARDAGLRPSRLMQATPYEILRFIGRGTSLRDYQRLKAALDRLQSTTVATSIRETTGRRLHRFSWINEWKELADAKGTPLGLELILPDWFYAGVLDAALVLTIDPAY
;
A
#
# COMPACT_ATOMS: atom_id res chain seq x y z
N ALA A 1 -0.42 8.67 -3.63
CA ALA A 1 -1.88 8.86 -3.54
C ALA A 1 -2.54 9.19 -4.89
N SER A 2 -1.79 9.43 -5.97
CA SER A 2 -2.37 9.89 -7.25
C SER A 2 -3.10 8.80 -8.05
N GLN A 3 -2.64 7.54 -8.06
CA GLN A 3 -3.25 6.50 -8.91
C GLN A 3 -4.68 6.08 -8.50
N MET A 4 -5.01 6.13 -7.20
CA MET A 4 -6.36 5.76 -6.73
C MET A 4 -7.41 6.82 -7.04
N VAL A 5 -7.00 8.10 -7.01
CA VAL A 5 -7.88 9.22 -7.32
C VAL A 5 -8.07 9.33 -8.84
N GLU A 6 -7.01 9.11 -9.62
CA GLU A 6 -7.04 9.12 -11.08
C GLU A 6 -7.88 7.96 -11.66
N ALA A 7 -7.86 6.77 -11.03
CA ALA A 7 -8.74 5.66 -11.39
C ALA A 7 -10.23 5.93 -11.10
N ARG A 8 -10.52 6.72 -10.06
CA ARG A 8 -11.88 7.16 -9.71
C ARG A 8 -12.45 8.13 -10.75
N ASP A 9 -11.64 9.07 -11.23
CA ASP A 9 -12.05 10.05 -12.24
C ASP A 9 -12.30 9.39 -13.61
N ALA A 10 -11.78 8.17 -13.83
CA ALA A 10 -12.01 7.33 -15.01
C ALA A 10 -13.23 6.39 -14.91
N GLY A 11 -14.00 6.40 -13.81
CA GLY A 11 -15.21 5.56 -13.66
C GLY A 11 -14.92 4.06 -13.46
N LEU A 12 -13.66 3.69 -13.18
CA LEU A 12 -13.29 2.30 -12.88
C LEU A 12 -13.60 2.00 -11.41
N ARG A 13 -14.28 0.88 -11.15
CA ARG A 13 -14.51 0.44 -9.76
C ARG A 13 -13.15 0.31 -9.08
N PRO A 14 -12.90 1.02 -7.96
CA PRO A 14 -11.65 0.86 -7.27
C PRO A 14 -11.51 -0.61 -6.83
N SER A 15 -10.30 -1.15 -6.94
CA SER A 15 -9.96 -2.53 -6.59
C SER A 15 -9.01 -2.52 -5.39
N ARG A 16 -9.10 -3.56 -4.55
CA ARG A 16 -8.11 -3.79 -3.48
C ARG A 16 -6.77 -4.28 -4.02
N LEU A 17 -6.74 -4.72 -5.28
CA LEU A 17 -5.53 -5.04 -6.02
C LEU A 17 -4.92 -3.75 -6.57
N MET A 18 -3.66 -3.51 -6.23
CA MET A 18 -2.85 -2.46 -6.84
C MET A 18 -1.68 -3.08 -7.58
N GLN A 19 -1.37 -2.51 -8.74
CA GLN A 19 -0.21 -2.87 -9.55
C GLN A 19 0.65 -1.62 -9.75
N ALA A 20 1.94 -1.75 -9.49
CA ALA A 20 2.90 -0.67 -9.72
C ALA A 20 4.29 -1.25 -9.96
N THR A 21 5.14 -0.54 -10.69
CA THR A 21 6.55 -0.92 -10.79
C THR A 21 7.31 -0.45 -9.55
N PRO A 22 8.37 -1.17 -9.13
CA PRO A 22 9.26 -0.67 -8.07
C PRO A 22 9.82 0.73 -8.37
N TYR A 23 10.10 1.02 -9.64
CA TYR A 23 10.58 2.33 -10.10
C TYR A 23 9.59 3.45 -9.75
N GLU A 24 8.30 3.27 -10.08
CA GLU A 24 7.25 4.25 -9.78
C GLU A 24 7.09 4.46 -8.28
N ILE A 25 7.09 3.38 -7.49
CA ILE A 25 6.98 3.48 -6.03
C ILE A 25 8.18 4.26 -5.47
N LEU A 26 9.40 3.89 -5.85
CA LEU A 26 10.63 4.54 -5.38
C LEU A 26 10.67 6.02 -5.76
N ARG A 27 10.29 6.36 -6.99
CA ARG A 27 10.19 7.76 -7.44
C ARG A 27 9.12 8.53 -6.68
N PHE A 28 7.97 7.92 -6.40
CA PHE A 28 6.88 8.53 -5.65
C PHE A 28 7.29 8.86 -4.20
N ILE A 29 8.04 7.98 -3.53
CA ILE A 29 8.53 8.20 -2.16
C ILE A 29 9.87 8.96 -2.10
N GLY A 30 10.34 9.54 -3.21
CA GLY A 30 11.58 10.34 -3.25
C GLY A 30 12.87 9.55 -3.01
N ARG A 31 12.89 8.24 -3.31
CA ARG A 31 14.07 7.37 -3.17
C ARG A 31 14.79 7.16 -4.50
N GLY A 32 16.06 6.77 -4.39
CA GLY A 32 16.85 6.35 -5.54
C GLY A 32 16.33 5.04 -6.13
N THR A 33 16.79 4.71 -7.34
CA THR A 33 16.40 3.50 -8.08
C THR A 33 17.57 2.51 -8.21
N SER A 34 18.47 2.51 -7.22
CA SER A 34 19.60 1.57 -7.19
C SER A 34 19.16 0.19 -6.75
N LEU A 35 19.93 -0.87 -7.06
CA LEU A 35 19.65 -2.22 -6.58
C LEU A 35 19.41 -2.28 -5.05
N ARG A 36 20.15 -1.47 -4.30
CA ARG A 36 19.99 -1.36 -2.83
C ARG A 36 18.64 -0.77 -2.44
N ASP A 37 18.14 0.21 -3.19
CA ASP A 37 16.82 0.81 -2.94
C ASP A 37 15.70 -0.18 -3.27
N TYR A 38 15.87 -0.98 -4.32
CA TYR A 38 14.95 -2.08 -4.62
C TYR A 38 14.91 -3.13 -3.51
N GLN A 39 16.06 -3.55 -2.99
CA GLN A 39 16.12 -4.49 -1.85
C GLN A 39 15.46 -3.91 -0.59
N ARG A 40 15.66 -2.61 -0.33
CA ARG A 40 15.01 -1.91 0.78
C ARG A 40 13.49 -1.80 0.60
N LEU A 41 13.00 -1.62 -0.63
CA LEU A 41 11.58 -1.65 -0.92
C LEU A 41 10.97 -3.00 -0.55
N LYS A 42 11.58 -4.11 -0.99
CA LYS A 42 11.12 -5.47 -0.63
C LYS A 42 11.06 -5.68 0.88
N ALA A 43 12.13 -5.33 1.58
CA ALA A 43 12.17 -5.41 3.04
C ALA A 43 11.12 -4.51 3.72
N ALA A 44 10.76 -3.37 3.12
CA ALA A 44 9.69 -2.51 3.62
C ALA A 44 8.31 -3.15 3.41
N LEU A 45 8.06 -3.78 2.25
CA LEU A 45 6.83 -4.52 1.99
C LEU A 45 6.66 -5.69 2.99
N ASP A 46 7.72 -6.46 3.22
CA ASP A 46 7.71 -7.54 4.24
C ASP A 46 7.36 -7.00 5.64
N ARG A 47 7.89 -5.83 6.00
CA ARG A 47 7.57 -5.17 7.28
C ARG A 47 6.13 -4.69 7.33
N LEU A 48 5.61 -4.11 6.26
CA LEU A 48 4.21 -3.67 6.19
C LEU A 48 3.24 -4.86 6.31
N GLN A 49 3.60 -6.02 5.75
CA GLN A 49 2.79 -7.23 5.86
C GLN A 49 2.83 -7.81 7.28
N SER A 50 3.98 -7.79 7.93
CA SER A 50 4.17 -8.34 9.27
C SER A 50 3.77 -7.39 10.41
N THR A 51 3.61 -6.09 10.13
CA THR A 51 3.18 -5.11 11.14
C THR A 51 1.68 -5.19 11.34
N THR A 52 1.26 -5.50 12.57
CA THR A 52 -0.15 -5.50 12.99
C THR A 52 -0.43 -4.33 13.92
N VAL A 53 -1.47 -3.56 13.63
CA VAL A 53 -2.00 -2.49 14.47
C VAL A 53 -3.23 -3.02 15.21
N ALA A 54 -3.32 -2.78 16.52
CA ALA A 54 -4.50 -3.06 17.32
C ALA A 54 -5.18 -1.74 17.69
N THR A 55 -6.48 -1.59 17.43
CA THR A 55 -7.23 -0.40 17.80
C THR A 55 -8.64 -0.71 18.29
N SER A 56 -9.18 0.21 19.09
CA SER A 56 -10.58 0.26 19.52
C SER A 56 -11.36 1.43 18.90
N ILE A 57 -10.74 2.24 18.01
CA ILE A 57 -11.27 3.54 17.55
C ILE A 57 -12.65 3.46 16.88
N ARG A 58 -13.03 2.32 16.29
CA ARG A 58 -14.35 2.14 15.64
C ARG A 58 -15.31 1.27 16.46
N GLU A 59 -14.98 0.94 17.70
CA GLU A 59 -15.80 0.07 18.54
C GLU A 59 -16.73 0.87 19.46
N THR A 60 -18.03 0.80 19.20
CA THR A 60 -19.07 1.50 19.98
C THR A 60 -19.57 0.68 21.18
N THR A 61 -19.23 -0.61 21.27
CA THR A 61 -19.77 -1.59 22.24
C THR A 61 -18.72 -2.24 23.15
N GLY A 62 -17.45 -1.85 23.03
CA GLY A 62 -16.44 -1.95 24.10
C GLY A 62 -15.85 -3.32 24.46
N ARG A 63 -15.81 -4.32 23.56
CA ARG A 63 -15.27 -5.66 23.90
C ARG A 63 -14.39 -6.35 22.83
N ARG A 64 -13.98 -5.69 21.75
CA ARG A 64 -13.29 -6.33 20.62
C ARG A 64 -12.21 -5.43 20.05
N LEU A 65 -10.98 -5.68 20.49
CA LEU A 65 -9.79 -5.17 19.81
C LEU A 65 -9.74 -5.75 18.39
N HIS A 66 -9.83 -4.87 17.39
CA HIS A 66 -9.61 -5.27 16.00
C HIS A 66 -8.12 -5.13 15.70
N ARG A 67 -7.51 -6.24 15.25
CA ARG A 67 -6.12 -6.29 14.79
C ARG A 67 -6.10 -6.33 13.27
N PHE A 68 -5.24 -5.54 12.66
CA PHE A 68 -5.10 -5.51 11.22
C PHE A 68 -3.67 -5.23 10.76
N SER A 69 -3.29 -5.75 9.60
CA SER A 69 -2.04 -5.40 8.91
C SER A 69 -2.23 -4.22 7.96
N TRP A 70 -1.12 -3.66 7.48
CA TRP A 70 -1.13 -2.58 6.49
C TRP A 70 -1.30 -3.09 5.05
N ILE A 71 -0.75 -4.26 4.74
CA ILE A 71 -0.96 -4.99 3.49
C ILE A 71 -1.34 -6.44 3.81
N ASN A 72 -2.23 -7.02 3.02
CA ASN A 72 -2.59 -8.44 3.16
C ASN A 72 -1.55 -9.32 2.46
N GLU A 73 -1.16 -8.92 1.25
CA GLU A 73 -0.28 -9.69 0.37
C GLU A 73 0.50 -8.75 -0.55
N TRP A 74 1.70 -9.16 -0.92
CA TRP A 74 2.44 -8.57 -2.03
C TRP A 74 3.17 -9.65 -2.83
N LYS A 75 3.31 -9.42 -4.15
CA LYS A 75 3.99 -10.33 -5.07
C LYS A 75 4.88 -9.57 -6.03
N GLU A 76 6.03 -10.14 -6.33
CA GLU A 76 6.84 -9.72 -7.47
C GLU A 76 6.35 -10.41 -8.73
N LEU A 77 6.08 -9.63 -9.76
CA LEU A 77 5.91 -10.13 -11.11
C LEU A 77 7.27 -10.11 -11.78
N ALA A 78 7.74 -11.25 -12.22
CA ALA A 78 8.95 -11.37 -13.02
C ALA A 78 8.63 -12.07 -14.35
N ASP A 79 9.30 -11.68 -15.42
CA ASP A 79 9.26 -12.43 -16.67
C ASP A 79 10.03 -13.76 -16.53
N ALA A 80 9.95 -14.62 -17.55
CA ALA A 80 10.67 -15.90 -17.58
C ALA A 80 12.22 -15.76 -17.50
N LYS A 81 12.74 -14.54 -17.65
CA LYS A 81 14.17 -14.20 -17.57
C LYS A 81 14.55 -13.54 -16.24
N GLY A 82 13.60 -13.39 -15.31
CA GLY A 82 13.81 -12.78 -13.99
C GLY A 82 13.76 -11.25 -13.98
N THR A 83 13.35 -10.60 -15.08
CA THR A 83 13.16 -9.15 -15.15
C THR A 83 11.92 -8.77 -14.34
N PRO A 84 12.01 -7.86 -13.36
CA PRO A 84 10.83 -7.43 -12.61
C PRO A 84 9.86 -6.66 -13.53
N LEU A 85 8.70 -7.25 -13.80
CA LEU A 85 7.61 -6.67 -14.57
C LEU A 85 6.74 -5.74 -13.71
N GLY A 86 6.74 -5.93 -12.39
CA GLY A 86 5.97 -5.11 -11.47
C GLY A 86 5.81 -5.73 -10.09
N LEU A 87 5.04 -5.05 -9.27
CA LEU A 87 4.59 -5.49 -7.96
C LEU A 87 3.07 -5.52 -7.95
N GLU A 88 2.51 -6.58 -7.37
CA GLU A 88 1.10 -6.65 -7.00
C GLU A 88 0.96 -6.51 -5.49
N LEU A 89 -0.01 -5.73 -5.05
CA LEU A 89 -0.32 -5.47 -3.66
C LEU A 89 -1.80 -5.71 -3.41
N ILE A 90 -2.14 -6.45 -2.37
CA ILE A 90 -3.52 -6.61 -1.91
C ILE A 90 -3.70 -5.82 -0.62
N LEU A 91 -4.58 -4.82 -0.68
CA LEU A 91 -4.92 -4.01 0.47
C LEU A 91 -5.99 -4.70 1.36
N PRO A 92 -5.87 -4.56 2.69
CA PRO A 92 -6.94 -4.93 3.60
C PRO A 92 -8.20 -4.10 3.37
N ASP A 93 -9.36 -4.70 3.63
CA ASP A 93 -10.67 -4.08 3.41
C ASP A 93 -10.84 -2.79 4.22
N TRP A 94 -10.36 -2.77 5.47
CA TRP A 94 -10.45 -1.60 6.34
C TRP A 94 -9.64 -0.41 5.81
N PHE A 95 -8.45 -0.67 5.23
CA PHE A 95 -7.56 0.37 4.72
C PHE A 95 -8.13 0.93 3.42
N TYR A 96 -8.55 0.03 2.53
CA TYR A 96 -9.23 0.38 1.30
C TYR A 96 -10.48 1.22 1.55
N ALA A 97 -11.35 0.81 2.48
CA ALA A 97 -12.52 1.59 2.88
C ALA A 97 -12.13 2.96 3.46
N GLY A 98 -11.10 3.01 4.32
CA GLY A 98 -10.62 4.27 4.91
C GLY A 98 -10.00 5.25 3.90
N VAL A 99 -9.39 4.75 2.83
CA VAL A 99 -8.88 5.59 1.73
C VAL A 99 -10.02 6.08 0.84
N LEU A 100 -11.04 5.26 0.57
CA LEU A 100 -12.20 5.65 -0.22
C LEU A 100 -13.12 6.67 0.48
N ASP A 101 -13.30 6.56 1.79
CA ASP A 101 -14.14 7.47 2.60
C ASP A 101 -13.48 8.84 2.87
N ALA A 102 -12.24 9.07 2.42
CA ALA A 102 -11.54 10.35 2.50
C ALA A 102 -11.46 10.99 3.91
N ALA A 103 -10.95 10.25 4.91
CA ALA A 103 -10.65 10.84 6.23
C ALA A 103 -9.37 10.35 6.93
N LEU A 104 -8.58 9.44 6.34
CA LEU A 104 -7.42 8.82 7.03
C LEU A 104 -6.12 8.78 6.23
N VAL A 105 -6.05 9.43 5.06
CA VAL A 105 -4.76 9.75 4.46
C VAL A 105 -4.27 11.03 5.12
N LEU A 106 -3.57 10.89 6.26
CA LEU A 106 -2.68 11.93 6.72
C LEU A 106 -1.61 12.08 5.65
N THR A 107 -1.80 13.02 4.74
CA THR A 107 -0.74 13.49 3.86
C THR A 107 0.37 13.98 4.77
N ILE A 108 1.45 13.19 4.92
CA ILE A 108 2.67 13.67 5.54
C ILE A 108 3.15 14.82 4.66
N ASP A 109 3.21 16.00 5.25
CA ASP A 109 3.78 17.18 4.62
C ASP A 109 5.26 16.89 4.32
N PRO A 110 5.73 17.07 3.07
CA PRO A 110 7.12 16.83 2.70
C PRO A 110 8.13 17.77 3.38
N ALA A 111 7.70 18.77 4.15
CA ALA A 111 8.53 19.68 4.92
C ALA A 111 8.79 19.25 6.39
N TYR A 112 8.38 18.05 6.80
CA TYR A 112 8.64 17.49 8.13
C TYR A 112 9.71 16.39 8.11
#